data_AF-A0A950ZCF3-F1
#
_entry.id   AF-A0A950ZCF3-F1
#
_cell.length_a   1.000
_cell.length_b   1.000
_cell.length_c   1.000
_cell.angle_alpha   90.00
_cell.angle_beta   90.00
_cell.angle_gamma   90.00
#
_symmetry.space_group_name_H-M   'P 1'
#
loop_
_entity.id
_entity.type
_entity.pdbx_description
1 polymer ?
#
loop_
_entity_poly.entity_id
_entity_poly.type
_entity_poly.pdbx_seq_one_letter_code
_entity_poly.pdbx_strand_id
1 'polypeptide(L)'
;VLSTREAPSLRDHLVRLGVTHVSAGSHTEPGGYTGAGKEDLHLTRAGRRIESEGEHATEQFSIADERSPGEVCARLRQLGYEPVWKDWDAAILNAAATP
;
A
#
# COMPACT_ATOMS: atom_id res chain seq x y z
N VAL A 1 -10.51 8.58 -3.01
CA VAL A 1 -9.54 7.65 -2.38
C VAL A 1 -8.26 8.42 -2.14
N LEU A 2 -7.65 8.31 -0.95
CA LEU A 2 -6.41 8.98 -0.57
C LEU A 2 -5.27 7.97 -0.41
N SER A 3 -4.25 8.07 -1.26
CA SER A 3 -3.08 7.18 -1.25
C SER A 3 -2.09 7.54 -0.14
N THR A 4 -0.93 6.88 -0.10
CA THR A 4 0.22 7.17 0.78
C THR A 4 1.26 8.11 0.13
N ARG A 5 0.93 8.76 -1.00
CA ARG A 5 1.81 9.73 -1.70
C ARG A 5 1.88 11.09 -1.02
N GLU A 6 0.89 11.41 -0.20
CA GLU A 6 0.81 12.65 0.54
C GLU A 6 1.41 12.48 1.95
N ALA A 7 2.08 13.50 2.48
CA ALA A 7 2.65 13.45 3.83
C ALA A 7 1.57 13.31 4.93
N PRO A 8 1.88 12.75 6.12
CA PRO A 8 0.92 12.52 7.20
C PRO A 8 0.06 13.74 7.54
N SER A 9 0.68 14.91 7.67
CA SER A 9 -0.01 16.16 8.01
C SER A 9 -1.01 16.57 6.92
N LEU A 10 -0.64 16.47 5.64
CA LEU A 10 -1.55 16.79 4.54
C LEU A 10 -2.74 15.84 4.53
N ARG A 11 -2.50 14.54 4.73
CA ARG A 11 -3.57 13.51 4.76
C ARG A 11 -4.58 13.77 5.89
N ASP A 12 -4.09 14.13 7.07
CA ASP A 12 -4.92 14.45 8.24
C ASP A 12 -5.86 15.66 7.99
N HIS A 13 -5.48 16.59 7.11
CA HIS A 13 -6.33 17.70 6.72
C HIS A 13 -7.28 17.30 5.58
N LEU A 14 -6.77 16.58 4.57
CA LEU A 14 -7.55 16.15 3.41
C LEU A 14 -8.69 15.21 3.78
N VAL A 15 -8.53 14.38 4.83
CA VAL A 15 -9.60 13.45 5.25
C VAL A 15 -10.90 14.18 5.62
N ARG A 16 -10.80 15.45 6.02
CA ARG A 16 -11.95 16.29 6.37
C ARG A 16 -12.74 16.79 5.16
N LEU A 17 -12.20 16.65 3.96
CA LEU A 17 -12.76 17.18 2.72
C LEU A 17 -13.52 16.11 1.90
N GLY A 18 -14.19 15.18 2.59
CA GLY A 18 -15.04 14.17 1.93
C GLY A 18 -14.29 12.94 1.41
N VAL A 19 -13.07 12.68 1.89
CA VAL A 19 -12.37 11.42 1.60
C VAL A 19 -13.06 10.28 2.35
N THR A 20 -13.48 9.25 1.61
CA THR A 20 -14.17 8.07 2.18
C THR A 20 -13.29 6.81 2.25
N HIS A 21 -12.11 6.84 1.61
CA HIS A 21 -11.21 5.69 1.53
C HIS A 21 -9.76 6.18 1.60
N VAL A 22 -8.93 5.51 2.38
CA VAL A 22 -7.53 5.86 2.61
C VAL A 22 -6.66 4.60 2.69
N SER A 23 -5.49 4.61 2.06
CA SER A 23 -4.51 3.51 2.16
C SER A 23 -3.62 3.68 3.40
N ALA A 24 -3.07 2.60 3.96
CA ALA A 24 -2.10 2.68 5.06
C ALA A 24 -1.11 1.52 4.97
N GLY A 25 0.13 1.70 5.46
CA GLY A 25 1.19 0.68 5.38
C GLY A 25 1.40 0.12 3.98
N SER A 26 1.43 1.00 2.97
CA SER A 26 1.48 0.57 1.58
C SER A 26 2.88 0.21 1.13
N HIS A 27 3.02 -0.94 0.48
CA HIS A 27 4.17 -1.31 -0.35
C HIS A 27 3.82 -1.08 -1.82
N THR A 28 4.75 -0.53 -2.60
CA THR A 28 4.53 -0.10 -4.00
C THR A 28 5.50 -0.73 -4.98
N GLU A 29 6.44 -1.49 -4.44
CA GLU A 29 7.26 -2.45 -5.14
C GLU A 29 6.49 -3.77 -5.34
N PRO A 30 6.65 -4.44 -6.50
CA PRO A 30 6.13 -5.78 -6.73
C PRO A 30 6.56 -6.75 -5.61
N GLY A 31 5.58 -7.43 -4.99
CA GLY A 31 5.84 -8.42 -3.94
C GLY A 31 6.27 -7.86 -2.58
N GLY A 32 6.15 -6.55 -2.34
CA GLY A 32 6.60 -5.92 -1.09
C GLY A 32 5.95 -6.45 0.20
N TYR A 33 4.70 -6.93 0.14
CA TYR A 33 4.00 -7.49 1.31
C TYR A 33 4.38 -8.95 1.64
N THR A 34 4.90 -9.69 0.65
CA THR A 34 5.21 -11.12 0.80
C THR A 34 6.71 -11.40 0.79
N GLY A 35 7.54 -10.41 0.43
CA GLY A 35 8.97 -10.59 0.21
C GLY A 35 9.31 -11.18 -1.17
N ALA A 36 8.32 -11.59 -1.97
CA ALA A 36 8.52 -12.16 -3.31
C ALA A 36 9.27 -11.21 -4.26
N GLY A 37 9.22 -9.90 -3.99
CA GLY A 37 10.01 -8.88 -4.69
C GLY A 37 11.52 -8.99 -4.49
N LYS A 38 12.01 -9.93 -3.67
CA LYS A 38 13.43 -10.23 -3.43
C LYS A 38 13.88 -11.55 -4.06
N GLU A 39 12.96 -12.49 -4.27
CA GLU A 39 13.28 -13.87 -4.66
C GLU A 39 13.41 -14.06 -6.18
N ASP A 40 12.68 -13.26 -6.97
CA ASP A 40 12.63 -13.40 -8.44
C ASP A 40 12.91 -12.08 -9.17
N LEU A 41 13.97 -11.38 -8.74
CA LEU A 41 14.30 -10.04 -9.22
C LEU A 41 14.84 -10.06 -10.67
N HIS A 42 14.13 -9.44 -11.59
CA HIS A 42 14.53 -9.36 -13.00
C HIS A 42 14.11 -8.06 -13.66
N LEU A 43 14.82 -7.69 -14.72
CA LEU A 43 14.52 -6.59 -15.62
C LEU A 43 14.06 -7.14 -16.96
N THR A 44 13.05 -6.49 -17.55
CA THR A 44 12.63 -6.77 -18.92
C THR A 44 13.28 -5.76 -19.86
N ARG A 45 14.19 -6.21 -20.71
CA ARG A 45 14.86 -5.37 -21.71
C ARG A 45 14.65 -5.96 -23.10
N ALA A 46 14.03 -5.18 -23.99
CA ALA A 46 13.66 -5.61 -25.34
C ALA A 46 12.89 -6.96 -25.36
N GLY A 47 11.97 -7.14 -24.41
CA GLY A 47 11.15 -8.36 -24.28
C GLY A 47 11.88 -9.58 -23.70
N ARG A 48 13.15 -9.45 -23.28
CA ARG A 48 13.92 -10.52 -22.63
C ARG A 48 14.06 -10.27 -21.14
N ARG A 49 13.98 -11.35 -20.37
CA ARG A 49 14.25 -11.37 -18.93
C ARG A 49 15.76 -11.37 -18.69
N ILE A 50 16.23 -10.45 -17.86
CA ILE A 50 17.63 -10.31 -17.45
C ILE A 50 17.64 -10.22 -15.92
N GLU A 51 18.59 -10.88 -15.24
CA GLU A 51 18.75 -10.73 -13.80
C GLU A 51 19.00 -9.27 -13.43
N SER A 52 18.39 -8.83 -12.33
CA SER A 52 18.54 -7.48 -11.81
C SER A 52 19.59 -7.49 -10.69
N GLU A 53 20.46 -6.48 -10.65
CA GLU A 53 21.46 -6.31 -9.59
C GLU A 53 20.91 -5.61 -8.33
N GLY A 54 19.62 -5.27 -8.31
CA GLY A 54 18.99 -4.65 -7.15
C GLY A 54 18.78 -5.61 -5.98
N GLU A 55 18.54 -5.09 -4.79
CA GLU A 55 18.11 -5.91 -3.64
C GLU A 55 16.59 -6.15 -3.65
N HIS A 56 15.82 -5.20 -4.16
CA HIS A 56 14.35 -5.20 -4.18
C HIS A 56 13.83 -4.70 -5.54
N ALA A 57 12.59 -5.06 -5.86
CA ALA A 57 11.91 -4.54 -7.04
C ALA A 57 11.72 -3.01 -6.92
N THR A 58 11.76 -2.31 -8.05
CA THR A 58 11.58 -0.85 -8.06
C THR A 58 10.15 -0.50 -7.65
N GLU A 59 10.01 0.52 -6.79
CA GLU A 59 8.73 1.10 -6.43
C GLU A 59 8.03 1.75 -7.63
N GLN A 60 6.70 1.64 -7.71
CA GLN A 60 5.91 2.36 -8.70
C GLN A 60 5.88 3.88 -8.41
N PHE A 61 5.90 4.25 -7.13
CA PHE A 61 5.96 5.63 -6.66
C PHE A 61 6.45 5.65 -5.20
N SER A 62 7.09 6.73 -4.79
CA SER A 62 7.59 6.86 -3.42
C SER A 62 6.45 7.05 -2.41
N ILE A 63 6.61 6.43 -1.25
CA ILE A 63 5.73 6.59 -0.09
C ILE A 63 6.11 7.86 0.68
N ALA A 64 5.13 8.71 0.98
CA ALA A 64 5.31 9.91 1.81
C ALA A 64 4.68 9.77 3.21
N ASP A 65 3.81 8.78 3.42
CA ASP A 65 3.26 8.43 4.73
C ASP A 65 3.50 6.94 5.03
N GLU A 66 4.50 6.70 5.87
CA GLU A 66 4.95 5.38 6.31
C GLU A 66 4.23 4.88 7.56
N ARG A 67 3.25 5.63 8.08
CA ARG A 67 2.48 5.19 9.26
C ARG A 67 1.85 3.83 9.00
N SER A 68 1.93 2.97 10.00
CA SER A 68 1.26 1.68 10.01
C SER A 68 -0.26 1.83 9.93
N PRO A 69 -0.98 0.79 9.47
CA PRO A 69 -2.43 0.70 9.57
C PRO A 69 -2.99 1.10 10.94
N GLY A 70 -2.36 0.64 12.03
CA GLY A 70 -2.78 0.93 13.39
C GLY A 70 -2.67 2.42 13.75
N GLU A 71 -1.57 3.07 13.37
CA GLU A 71 -1.36 4.50 13.61
C GLU A 71 -2.33 5.37 12.83
N VAL A 72 -2.59 5.04 11.55
CA VAL A 72 -3.59 5.76 10.75
C VAL A 72 -4.99 5.59 11.36
N CYS A 73 -5.37 4.38 11.78
CA CYS A 73 -6.65 4.15 12.46
C CYS A 73 -6.76 4.94 13.77
N ALA A 74 -5.71 4.94 14.60
CA ALA A 74 -5.69 5.71 15.84
C ALA A 74 -5.85 7.21 15.56
N ARG A 75 -5.17 7.71 14.52
CA ARG A 75 -5.27 9.12 14.12
C ARG A 75 -6.67 9.47 13.62
N LEU A 76 -7.28 8.66 12.77
CA LEU A 76 -8.65 8.86 12.30
C LEU A 76 -9.65 8.93 13.45
N ARG A 77 -9.52 8.06 14.46
CA ARG A 77 -10.35 8.11 15.67
C ARG A 77 -10.19 9.42 16.44
N GLN A 78 -8.96 9.91 16.59
CA GLN A 78 -8.71 11.23 17.21
C GLN A 78 -9.32 12.39 16.41
N LEU A 79 -9.45 12.25 15.09
CA LEU A 79 -10.07 13.23 14.21
C LEU A 79 -11.61 13.13 14.20
N GLY A 80 -12.20 12.15 14.91
CA GLY A 80 -13.64 11.93 15.02
C GLY A 80 -14.22 10.98 13.98
N TYR A 81 -13.39 10.23 13.26
CA TYR A 81 -13.82 9.25 12.25
C TYR A 81 -13.77 7.82 12.79
N GLU A 82 -14.65 6.97 12.25
CA GLU A 82 -14.62 5.53 12.48
C GLU A 82 -13.89 4.83 11.33
N PRO A 83 -12.72 4.20 11.56
CA PRO A 83 -12.04 3.40 10.56
C PRO A 83 -12.74 2.06 10.38
N VAL A 84 -12.96 1.69 9.13
CA VAL A 84 -13.81 0.57 8.71
C VAL A 84 -13.00 -0.24 7.69
N TRP A 85 -12.62 -1.47 8.05
CA TRP A 85 -11.82 -2.37 7.20
C TRP A 85 -12.71 -3.19 6.27
N LYS A 86 -12.32 -3.46 5.03
CA LYS A 86 -13.11 -4.35 4.14
C LYS A 86 -12.90 -5.84 4.43
N ASP A 87 -12.80 -6.21 5.70
CA ASP A 87 -12.53 -7.60 6.12
C ASP A 87 -13.75 -8.54 5.97
N TRP A 88 -14.94 -8.00 5.69
CA TRP A 88 -16.12 -8.77 5.27
C TRP A 88 -16.26 -8.93 3.75
N ASP A 89 -15.44 -8.27 2.94
CA ASP A 89 -15.58 -8.28 1.48
C ASP A 89 -15.10 -9.64 0.94
N ALA A 90 -16.05 -10.50 0.58
CA ALA A 90 -15.78 -11.86 0.10
C ALA A 90 -14.85 -11.87 -1.13
N ALA A 91 -14.84 -10.82 -1.94
CA ALA A 91 -13.92 -10.70 -3.07
C ALA A 91 -12.45 -10.61 -2.64
N ILE A 92 -12.18 -10.09 -1.44
CA ILE A 92 -10.84 -9.98 -0.86
C ILE A 92 -10.46 -11.28 -0.15
N LEU A 93 -11.39 -11.87 0.60
CA LEU A 93 -11.15 -13.09 1.38
C LEU A 93 -10.94 -14.33 0.49
N ASN A 94 -11.67 -14.45 -0.62
CA ASN A 94 -11.63 -15.64 -1.47
C ASN A 94 -10.46 -15.64 -2.47
N ALA A 95 -9.73 -14.53 -2.62
CA ALA A 95 -8.57 -14.45 -3.53
C ALA A 95 -7.39 -15.34 -3.10
N ALA A 96 -7.34 -15.77 -1.83
CA ALA A 96 -6.36 -16.73 -1.33
C ALA A 96 -6.72 -18.20 -1.65
N ALA A 97 -7.90 -18.46 -2.24
CA ALA A 97 -8.40 -19.79 -2.56
C ALA A 97 -8.54 -19.96 -4.08
N THR A 98 -7.42 -20.04 -4.79
CA THR A 98 -7.37 -20.67 -6.11
C THR A 98 -6.11 -21.54 -6.15
N PRO A 99 -6.23 -22.85 -6.45
CA PRO A 99 -5.13 -23.81 -6.38
C PRO A 99 -4.02 -23.56 -7.42
#